data_AF-B0DRH6-F1
#
_entry.id   AF-B0DRH6-F1
#
_cell.length_a   1.000
_cell.length_b   1.000
_cell.length_c   1.000
_cell.angle_alpha   90.00
_cell.angle_beta   90.00
_cell.angle_gamma   90.00
#
_symmetry.space_group_name_H-M   'P 1'
#
loop_
_entity.id
_entity.type
_entity.pdbx_description
1 polymer ?
#
loop_
_entity_poly.entity_id
_entity_poly.type
_entity_poly.pdbx_seq_one_letter_code
_entity_poly.pdbx_strand_id
1 'polypeptide(L)'
;MNNALSMRQPVSREQNFSFSTASNSASAGTLTYLLNNTRPLDFHEQILKAVRSPMAFPQDIDNLLHALEKVGIIIGAAQDAAKDARVRHCVRCHKTYVERNNGFQACQVAHDKPRLIKTGIQSDANTGLCGFKNYYPCCDQMVGTDAGAPSHYHFVGRHTTVETNVRYNPTNVLTCVMRKCAGQGAARDVTIGQVPPMQSAAPLPSRPASRMEVS
;
A
#
# COMPACT_ATOMS: atom_id res chain seq x y z
N MET A 1 2.70 35.83 -60.09
CA MET A 1 2.70 35.60 -58.63
C MET A 1 1.89 34.34 -58.39
N ASN A 2 2.53 33.17 -58.35
CA ASN A 2 1.85 31.87 -58.28
C ASN A 2 2.17 31.22 -56.92
N ASN A 3 1.18 31.17 -56.03
CA ASN A 3 1.25 30.50 -54.74
C ASN A 3 0.87 29.02 -54.91
N ALA A 4 1.85 28.13 -54.80
CA ALA A 4 1.63 26.69 -54.78
C ALA A 4 1.30 26.23 -53.33
N LEU A 5 0.06 25.78 -53.14
CA LEU A 5 -0.43 25.17 -51.90
C LEU A 5 0.17 23.76 -51.74
N SER A 6 1.13 23.63 -50.82
CA SER A 6 1.75 22.35 -50.45
C SER A 6 0.83 21.58 -49.50
N MET A 7 0.15 20.55 -50.01
CA MET A 7 -0.56 19.56 -49.20
C MET A 7 0.42 18.82 -48.29
N ARG A 8 0.26 18.95 -46.97
CA ARG A 8 0.91 18.10 -45.98
C ARG A 8 0.04 16.86 -45.76
N GLN A 9 0.55 15.69 -46.13
CA GLN A 9 -0.07 14.42 -45.79
C GLN A 9 0.02 14.17 -44.27
N PRO A 10 -1.05 13.66 -43.62
CA PRO A 10 -0.98 13.21 -42.24
C PRO A 10 -0.15 11.93 -42.16
N VAL A 11 0.91 11.97 -41.37
CA VAL A 11 1.72 10.79 -41.04
C VAL A 11 0.89 9.94 -40.09
N SER A 12 0.14 8.97 -40.63
CA SER A 12 -0.57 7.98 -39.82
C SER A 12 0.46 7.06 -39.18
N ARG A 13 0.83 7.36 -37.93
CA ARG A 13 1.71 6.52 -37.12
C ARG A 13 0.86 5.41 -36.49
N GLU A 14 0.36 4.52 -37.33
CA GLU A 14 -0.18 3.23 -36.89
C GLU A 14 0.99 2.38 -36.38
N GLN A 15 1.33 2.56 -35.10
CA GLN A 15 2.09 1.56 -34.37
C GLN A 15 1.18 0.34 -34.18
N ASN A 16 1.20 -0.55 -35.18
CA ASN A 16 0.70 -1.90 -35.07
C ASN A 16 1.53 -2.64 -34.01
N PHE A 17 1.18 -2.46 -32.74
CA PHE A 17 1.58 -3.38 -31.69
C PHE A 17 0.86 -4.70 -31.98
N SER A 18 1.54 -5.57 -32.71
CA SER A 18 1.16 -6.95 -32.89
C SER A 18 1.28 -7.63 -31.53
N PHE A 19 0.22 -7.56 -30.72
CA PHE A 19 0.08 -8.37 -29.53
C PHE A 19 -0.04 -9.82 -29.98
N SER A 20 1.06 -10.58 -29.89
CA SER A 20 1.02 -12.03 -30.01
C SER A 20 -0.10 -12.55 -29.14
N THR A 21 -0.96 -13.40 -29.68
CA THR A 21 -2.04 -14.10 -28.95
C THR A 21 -1.42 -14.96 -27.86
N ALA A 22 -1.10 -14.37 -26.71
CA ALA A 22 -0.49 -15.01 -25.55
C ALA A 22 -1.39 -16.10 -24.93
N SER A 23 -2.63 -16.21 -25.40
CA SER A 23 -3.72 -16.91 -24.75
C SER A 23 -3.63 -18.44 -24.73
N ASN A 24 -2.76 -19.08 -25.53
CA ASN A 24 -2.86 -20.55 -25.74
C ASN A 24 -1.59 -21.35 -25.44
N SER A 25 -0.55 -20.78 -24.84
CA SER A 25 0.62 -21.58 -24.47
C SER A 25 0.33 -22.47 -23.25
N ALA A 26 0.87 -23.69 -23.21
CA ALA A 26 0.72 -24.58 -22.07
C ALA A 26 1.21 -23.91 -20.77
N SER A 27 2.33 -23.17 -20.83
CA SER A 27 2.88 -22.42 -19.70
C SER A 27 1.94 -21.30 -19.20
N ALA A 28 1.27 -20.58 -20.10
CA ALA A 28 0.28 -19.57 -19.72
C ALA A 28 -0.92 -20.22 -19.02
N GLY A 29 -1.36 -21.39 -19.50
CA GLY A 29 -2.39 -22.19 -18.84
C GLY A 29 -2.00 -22.63 -17.42
N THR A 30 -0.78 -23.15 -17.26
CA THR A 30 -0.25 -23.53 -15.94
C THR A 30 -0.15 -22.34 -14.99
N LEU A 31 0.39 -21.20 -15.44
CA LEU A 31 0.51 -20.00 -14.62
C LEU A 31 -0.87 -19.46 -14.21
N THR A 32 -1.82 -19.43 -15.14
CA THR A 32 -3.20 -19.01 -14.88
C THR A 32 -3.87 -19.92 -13.85
N TYR A 33 -3.71 -21.24 -14.00
CA TYR A 33 -4.23 -22.20 -13.03
C TYR A 33 -3.60 -21.99 -11.65
N LEU A 34 -2.28 -21.81 -11.57
CA LEU A 34 -1.58 -21.54 -10.31
C LEU A 34 -2.13 -20.28 -9.63
N LEU A 35 -2.24 -19.16 -10.37
CA LEU A 35 -2.70 -17.88 -9.83
C LEU A 35 -4.17 -17.92 -9.39
N ASN A 36 -5.04 -18.64 -10.11
CA ASN A 36 -6.45 -18.79 -9.76
C ASN A 36 -6.71 -19.74 -8.58
N ASN A 37 -5.80 -20.69 -8.33
CA ASN A 37 -5.94 -21.70 -7.28
C ASN A 37 -5.02 -21.48 -6.07
N THR A 38 -4.28 -20.37 -6.03
CA THR A 38 -3.43 -20.00 -4.88
C THR A 38 -3.95 -18.72 -4.26
N ARG A 39 -4.04 -18.66 -2.93
CA ARG A 39 -4.41 -17.41 -2.25
C ARG A 39 -3.31 -16.37 -2.51
N PRO A 40 -3.65 -15.09 -2.77
CA PRO A 40 -2.66 -14.06 -3.04
C PRO A 40 -1.58 -13.94 -1.95
N LEU A 41 -1.98 -14.09 -0.68
CA LEU A 41 -1.06 -14.06 0.45
C LEU A 41 -0.06 -15.22 0.40
N ASP A 42 -0.53 -16.44 0.20
CA ASP A 42 0.31 -17.64 0.13
C ASP A 42 1.29 -17.56 -1.05
N PHE A 43 0.81 -17.08 -2.21
CA PHE A 43 1.66 -16.86 -3.38
C PHE A 43 2.77 -15.83 -3.11
N HIS A 44 2.40 -14.71 -2.50
CA HIS A 44 3.36 -13.67 -2.11
C HIS A 44 4.39 -14.19 -1.10
N GLU A 45 3.97 -14.95 -0.09
CA GLU A 45 4.87 -15.57 0.89
C GLU A 45 5.82 -16.59 0.25
N GLN A 46 5.34 -17.39 -0.69
CA GLN A 46 6.16 -18.35 -1.43
C GLN A 46 7.21 -17.64 -2.29
N ILE A 47 6.84 -16.58 -3.02
CA ILE A 47 7.80 -15.77 -3.78
C ILE A 47 8.84 -15.17 -2.83
N LEU A 48 8.43 -14.55 -1.72
CA LEU A 48 9.37 -13.97 -0.76
C LEU A 48 10.32 -15.03 -0.18
N LYS A 49 9.82 -16.22 0.12
CA LYS A 49 10.64 -17.35 0.58
C LYS A 49 11.65 -17.78 -0.48
N ALA A 50 11.23 -17.88 -1.74
CA ALA A 50 12.11 -18.23 -2.85
C ALA A 50 13.20 -17.18 -3.06
N VAL A 51 12.85 -15.89 -3.10
CA VAL A 51 13.79 -14.77 -3.30
C VAL A 51 14.80 -14.65 -2.14
N ARG A 52 14.39 -14.96 -0.90
CA ARG A 52 15.26 -14.93 0.29
C ARG A 52 16.02 -16.23 0.53
N SER A 53 15.78 -17.25 -0.29
CA SER A 53 16.44 -18.53 -0.14
C SER A 53 17.95 -18.38 -0.39
N PRO A 54 18.82 -18.95 0.46
CA PRO A 54 20.26 -18.98 0.17
C PRO A 54 20.60 -19.79 -1.08
N MET A 55 19.66 -20.62 -1.57
CA MET A 55 19.81 -21.42 -2.78
C MET A 55 19.34 -20.69 -4.04
N ALA A 56 18.81 -19.47 -3.94
CA ALA A 56 18.39 -18.71 -5.11
C ALA A 56 19.61 -18.17 -5.87
N PHE A 57 19.72 -18.48 -7.15
CA PHE A 57 20.76 -17.91 -8.00
C PHE A 57 20.38 -16.47 -8.38
N PRO A 58 21.30 -15.50 -8.30
CA PRO A 58 21.02 -14.11 -8.67
C PRO A 58 20.41 -13.98 -10.09
N GLN A 59 20.91 -14.78 -11.04
CA GLN A 59 20.41 -14.78 -12.42
C GLN A 59 18.93 -15.16 -12.53
N ASP A 60 18.43 -16.08 -11.68
CA ASP A 60 17.02 -16.46 -11.70
C ASP A 60 16.12 -15.33 -11.20
N ILE A 61 16.60 -14.56 -10.23
CA ILE A 61 15.90 -13.39 -9.70
C ILE A 61 15.87 -12.27 -10.76
N ASP A 62 16.98 -12.04 -11.45
CA ASP A 62 17.06 -11.08 -12.55
C ASP A 62 16.14 -11.47 -13.71
N ASN A 63 16.12 -12.76 -14.08
CA ASN A 63 15.23 -13.31 -15.09
C ASN A 63 13.75 -13.12 -14.71
N LEU A 64 13.40 -13.37 -13.44
CA LEU A 64 12.06 -13.15 -12.92
C LEU A 64 11.65 -11.67 -13.01
N LEU A 65 12.50 -10.75 -12.56
CA LEU A 65 12.24 -9.31 -12.63
C LEU A 65 12.05 -8.85 -14.08
N HIS A 66 12.93 -9.28 -14.99
CA HIS A 66 12.81 -8.98 -16.41
C HIS A 66 11.51 -9.56 -17.01
N ALA A 67 11.11 -10.77 -16.63
CA ALA A 67 9.85 -11.37 -17.07
C ALA A 67 8.64 -10.55 -16.61
N LEU A 68 8.62 -10.09 -15.36
CA LEU A 68 7.56 -9.22 -14.81
C LEU A 68 7.46 -7.90 -15.59
N GLU A 69 8.60 -7.28 -15.89
CA GLU A 69 8.64 -6.05 -16.68
C GLU A 69 8.09 -6.25 -18.10
N LYS A 70 8.46 -7.37 -18.76
CA LYS A 70 7.98 -7.71 -20.11
C LYS A 70 6.48 -7.96 -20.19
N VAL A 71 5.86 -8.46 -19.11
CA VAL A 71 4.39 -8.62 -19.04
C VAL A 71 3.67 -7.35 -18.57
N GLY A 72 4.38 -6.22 -18.47
CA GLY A 72 3.80 -4.91 -18.17
C GLY A 72 3.63 -4.64 -16.67
N ILE A 73 4.19 -5.46 -15.78
CA ILE A 73 4.22 -5.16 -14.35
C ILE A 73 5.27 -4.07 -14.14
N ILE A 74 4.80 -2.88 -13.79
CA ILE A 74 5.64 -1.69 -13.61
C ILE A 74 6.51 -1.88 -12.35
N ILE A 75 7.80 -2.19 -12.56
CA ILE A 75 8.78 -2.38 -11.48
C ILE A 75 9.74 -1.20 -11.28
N GLY A 76 9.74 -0.20 -12.18
CA GLY A 76 10.70 0.92 -12.13
C GLY A 76 10.70 1.66 -10.79
N ALA A 77 9.53 2.05 -10.28
CA ALA A 77 9.41 2.70 -8.99
C ALA A 77 9.88 1.81 -7.82
N ALA A 78 9.71 0.49 -7.92
CA ALA A 78 10.19 -0.45 -6.91
C ALA A 78 11.72 -0.60 -6.94
N GLN A 79 12.33 -0.61 -8.14
CA GLN A 79 13.79 -0.62 -8.29
C GLN A 79 14.43 0.66 -7.73
N ASP A 80 13.83 1.82 -8.02
CA ASP A 80 14.29 3.10 -7.50
C ASP A 80 14.21 3.12 -5.96
N ALA A 81 13.08 2.66 -5.40
CA ALA A 81 12.90 2.54 -3.96
C ALA A 81 13.91 1.57 -3.30
N ALA A 82 14.24 0.46 -3.97
CA ALA A 82 15.20 -0.53 -3.47
C ALA A 82 16.64 0.01 -3.45
N LYS A 83 17.01 0.87 -4.41
CA LYS A 83 18.32 1.53 -4.50
C LYS A 83 18.43 2.76 -3.60
N ASP A 84 17.31 3.29 -3.11
CA ASP A 84 17.27 4.51 -2.34
C ASP A 84 17.80 4.33 -0.91
N ALA A 85 19.01 4.86 -0.68
CA ALA A 85 19.68 4.86 0.61
C ALA A 85 19.45 6.14 1.44
N ARG A 86 18.61 7.07 0.97
CA ARG A 86 18.40 8.35 1.65
C ARG A 86 17.64 8.14 2.95
N VAL A 87 18.22 8.64 4.05
CA VAL A 87 17.55 8.68 5.35
C VAL A 87 16.47 9.75 5.32
N ARG A 88 15.25 9.34 5.65
CA ARG A 88 14.05 10.17 5.71
C ARG A 88 13.50 10.19 7.12
N HIS A 89 12.67 11.18 7.39
CA HIS A 89 11.87 11.25 8.60
C HIS A 89 10.42 10.91 8.33
N CYS A 90 9.86 9.99 9.11
CA CYS A 90 8.44 9.70 9.02
C CYS A 90 7.64 10.78 9.78
N VAL A 91 6.83 11.56 9.07
CA VAL A 91 5.99 12.61 9.67
C VAL A 91 4.83 12.08 10.52
N ARG A 92 4.61 10.75 10.51
CA ARG A 92 3.57 10.07 11.31
C ARG A 92 4.10 9.51 12.63
N CYS A 93 5.18 8.72 12.57
CA CYS A 93 5.73 8.05 13.76
C CYS A 93 7.03 8.68 14.29
N HIS A 94 7.53 9.71 13.60
CA HIS A 94 8.74 10.47 13.93
C HIS A 94 10.05 9.65 14.01
N LYS A 95 10.07 8.46 13.43
CA LYS A 95 11.26 7.64 13.29
C LYS A 95 11.94 7.93 11.96
N THR A 96 13.26 7.83 11.93
CA THR A 96 14.03 7.84 10.70
C THR A 96 13.88 6.50 9.97
N TYR A 97 13.84 6.53 8.65
CA TYR A 97 13.73 5.32 7.83
C TYR A 97 14.45 5.49 6.47
N VAL A 98 14.71 4.39 5.79
CA VAL A 98 15.19 4.34 4.40
C VAL A 98 14.15 3.63 3.55
N GLU A 99 13.95 4.06 2.30
CA GLU A 99 12.82 3.60 1.49
C GLU A 99 12.88 2.10 1.19
N ARG A 100 14.07 1.54 0.96
CA ARG A 100 14.27 0.10 0.76
C ARG A 100 13.77 -0.79 1.91
N ASN A 101 13.63 -0.22 3.12
CA ASN A 101 13.12 -0.91 4.31
C ASN A 101 11.66 -0.49 4.64
N ASN A 102 11.01 0.31 3.80
CA ASN A 102 9.71 0.91 4.06
C ASN A 102 8.52 0.03 3.60
N GLY A 103 8.44 -1.17 4.17
CA GLY A 103 7.35 -2.12 3.89
C GLY A 103 5.99 -1.70 4.48
N PHE A 104 4.93 -2.44 4.13
CA PHE A 104 3.54 -2.14 4.52
C PHE A 104 3.25 -2.16 6.03
N GLN A 105 4.17 -2.68 6.86
CA GLN A 105 4.03 -2.71 8.32
C GLN A 105 5.19 -2.01 9.04
N ALA A 106 6.01 -1.23 8.32
CA ALA A 106 7.21 -0.60 8.89
C ALA A 106 6.85 0.53 9.87
N CYS A 107 5.84 1.34 9.54
CA CYS A 107 5.34 2.41 10.40
C CYS A 107 4.23 1.86 11.29
N GLN A 108 4.54 1.70 12.57
CA GLN A 108 3.60 1.28 13.60
C GLN A 108 3.46 2.38 14.65
N VAL A 109 2.23 2.81 14.91
CA VAL A 109 1.91 3.79 15.96
C VAL A 109 1.02 3.12 17.00
N ALA A 110 1.48 3.05 18.24
CA ALA A 110 0.70 2.46 19.33
C ALA A 110 -0.49 3.34 19.69
N HIS A 111 -1.56 2.72 20.22
CA HIS A 111 -2.62 3.47 20.88
C HIS A 111 -2.08 4.24 22.09
N ASP A 112 -2.76 5.32 22.46
CA ASP A 112 -2.52 5.97 23.75
C ASP A 112 -2.82 5.03 24.92
N LYS A 113 -2.30 5.40 26.09
CA LYS A 113 -2.74 4.80 27.34
C LYS A 113 -4.25 5.02 27.50
N PRO A 114 -5.02 3.96 27.77
CA PRO A 114 -6.46 4.10 27.98
C PRO A 114 -6.74 4.95 29.21
N ARG A 115 -7.87 5.65 29.19
CA ARG A 115 -8.45 6.32 30.36
C ARG A 115 -9.63 5.49 30.85
N LEU A 116 -9.70 5.24 32.15
CA LEU A 116 -10.84 4.55 32.71
C LEU A 116 -12.02 5.53 32.82
N ILE A 117 -13.14 5.23 32.16
CA ILE A 117 -14.36 6.05 32.20
C ILE A 117 -15.49 5.23 32.80
N LYS A 118 -16.25 5.83 33.71
CA LYS A 118 -17.48 5.25 34.26
C LYS A 118 -18.59 5.40 33.22
N THR A 119 -19.04 4.29 32.63
CA THR A 119 -20.22 4.31 31.75
C THR A 119 -21.46 4.22 32.63
N GLY A 120 -22.13 5.36 32.82
CA GLY A 120 -23.28 5.52 33.72
C GLY A 120 -24.58 4.87 33.22
N ILE A 121 -24.51 3.80 32.43
CA ILE A 121 -25.72 3.06 32.06
C ILE A 121 -26.08 2.21 33.26
N GLN A 122 -27.19 2.57 33.92
CA GLN A 122 -27.84 1.73 34.91
C GLN A 122 -27.99 0.34 34.31
N SER A 123 -27.30 -0.62 34.90
CA SER A 123 -27.68 -2.01 34.77
C SER A 123 -29.13 -2.11 35.26
N ASP A 124 -29.99 -2.76 34.50
CA ASP A 124 -31.22 -3.34 35.03
C ASP A 124 -30.89 -3.98 36.38
N ALA A 125 -31.78 -3.85 37.37
CA ALA A 125 -31.51 -4.08 38.79
C ALA A 125 -30.93 -5.47 39.18
N ASN A 126 -30.78 -6.39 38.22
CA ASN A 126 -30.29 -7.74 38.39
C ASN A 126 -28.86 -8.01 37.88
N THR A 127 -28.20 -7.07 37.19
CA THR A 127 -26.81 -7.24 36.71
C THR A 127 -25.91 -6.17 37.30
N GLY A 128 -25.86 -6.13 38.62
CA GLY A 128 -25.02 -5.19 39.36
C GLY A 128 -23.58 -5.18 38.86
N LEU A 129 -23.19 -4.08 38.22
CA LEU A 129 -21.88 -3.44 38.30
C LEU A 129 -21.92 -2.17 37.44
N CYS A 130 -21.64 -1.02 38.07
CA CYS A 130 -21.31 0.21 37.37
C CYS A 130 -20.13 -0.08 36.42
N GLY A 131 -20.39 -0.26 35.13
CA GLY A 131 -19.37 -0.67 34.17
C GLY A 131 -18.34 0.44 33.97
N PHE A 132 -17.08 0.18 34.33
CA PHE A 132 -15.96 0.97 33.82
C PHE A 132 -15.56 0.44 32.43
N LYS A 133 -15.11 1.34 31.56
CA LYS A 133 -14.54 0.99 30.25
C LYS A 133 -13.21 1.69 30.04
N ASN A 134 -12.32 1.05 29.30
CA ASN A 134 -11.08 1.63 28.80
C ASN A 134 -11.39 2.50 27.58
N TYR A 135 -11.16 3.80 27.69
CA TYR A 135 -11.34 4.77 26.61
C TYR A 135 -10.00 5.12 25.96
N TYR A 136 -9.92 4.94 24.64
CA TYR A 136 -8.74 5.25 23.83
C TYR A 136 -8.95 6.55 23.06
N PRO A 137 -8.39 7.68 23.52
CA PRO A 137 -8.65 8.99 22.92
C PRO A 137 -8.16 9.11 21.47
N CYS A 138 -7.11 8.38 21.07
CA CYS A 138 -6.63 8.35 19.69
C CYS A 138 -7.64 7.83 18.66
N CYS A 139 -8.56 6.94 19.06
CA CYS A 139 -9.54 6.31 18.17
C CYS A 139 -10.98 6.60 18.52
N ASP A 140 -11.22 7.30 19.63
CA ASP A 140 -12.55 7.47 20.22
C ASP A 140 -13.25 6.11 20.45
N GLN A 141 -12.50 5.13 20.99
CA GLN A 141 -12.99 3.78 21.21
C GLN A 141 -13.10 3.45 22.70
N MET A 142 -14.22 2.85 23.09
CA MET A 142 -14.44 2.28 24.41
C MET A 142 -14.37 0.75 24.35
N VAL A 143 -13.45 0.18 25.09
CA VAL A 143 -13.23 -1.26 25.18
C VAL A 143 -13.52 -1.72 26.61
N GLY A 144 -14.06 -2.94 26.78
CA GLY A 144 -14.24 -3.52 28.10
C GLY A 144 -12.90 -3.59 28.85
N THR A 145 -12.93 -3.48 30.19
CA THR A 145 -11.70 -3.54 31.01
C THR A 145 -10.92 -4.83 30.81
N ASP A 146 -11.63 -5.92 30.50
CA ASP A 146 -11.07 -7.27 30.42
C ASP A 146 -10.61 -7.63 29.00
N ALA A 147 -10.99 -6.84 27.99
CA ALA A 147 -10.70 -7.10 26.59
C ALA A 147 -9.30 -6.59 26.15
N GLY A 148 -8.52 -6.03 27.07
CA GLY A 148 -7.19 -5.48 26.80
C GLY A 148 -7.22 -4.27 25.86
N ALA A 149 -6.05 -3.84 25.39
CA ALA A 149 -5.98 -2.87 24.31
C ALA A 149 -6.53 -3.46 23.00
N PRO A 150 -7.05 -2.63 22.07
CA PRO A 150 -7.35 -3.09 20.72
C PRO A 150 -6.18 -3.94 20.20
N SER A 151 -6.49 -5.08 19.60
CA SER A 151 -5.50 -6.10 19.22
C SER A 151 -4.45 -5.64 18.21
N HIS A 152 -4.61 -4.44 17.65
CA HIS A 152 -3.76 -3.85 16.63
C HIS A 152 -3.21 -2.50 17.08
N TYR A 153 -2.14 -2.06 16.41
CA TYR A 153 -1.65 -0.69 16.54
C TYR A 153 -2.71 0.32 16.07
N HIS A 154 -2.70 1.54 16.61
CA HIS A 154 -3.51 2.65 16.13
C HIS A 154 -3.30 2.89 14.62
N PHE A 155 -2.07 2.67 14.15
CA PHE A 155 -1.75 2.69 12.74
C PHE A 155 -0.71 1.62 12.40
N VAL A 156 -0.92 0.91 11.28
CA VAL A 156 0.06 0.04 10.63
C VAL A 156 0.11 0.40 9.15
N GLY A 157 1.31 0.69 8.63
CA GLY A 157 1.48 1.09 7.23
C GLY A 157 2.93 1.33 6.84
N ARG A 158 3.12 1.94 5.67
CA ARG A 158 4.42 2.51 5.26
C ARG A 158 4.67 3.82 6.00
N HIS A 159 5.94 4.10 6.28
CA HIS A 159 6.41 5.44 6.64
C HIS A 159 6.12 6.40 5.49
N THR A 160 5.92 7.68 5.84
CA THR A 160 5.65 8.73 4.86
C THR A 160 6.32 10.03 5.29
N THR A 161 6.77 10.80 4.31
CA THR A 161 7.18 12.22 4.45
C THR A 161 6.06 13.18 4.08
N VAL A 162 4.91 12.66 3.62
CA VAL A 162 3.80 13.46 3.09
C VAL A 162 2.77 13.69 4.19
N GLU A 163 2.74 14.91 4.72
CA GLU A 163 1.86 15.30 5.84
C GLU A 163 0.38 15.13 5.52
N THR A 164 -0.04 15.37 4.27
CA THR A 164 -1.44 15.21 3.84
C THR A 164 -1.94 13.76 3.91
N ASN A 165 -1.03 12.78 3.97
CA ASN A 165 -1.35 11.36 4.13
C ASN A 165 -1.41 10.93 5.61
N VAL A 166 -1.37 11.88 6.54
CA VAL A 166 -1.40 11.62 7.98
C VAL A 166 -2.62 12.27 8.60
N ARG A 167 -3.43 11.44 9.29
CA ARG A 167 -4.51 11.92 10.16
C ARG A 167 -3.92 12.24 11.52
N TYR A 168 -3.49 13.49 11.70
CA TYR A 168 -2.98 13.96 12.99
C TYR A 168 -4.09 14.00 14.04
N ASN A 169 -3.73 13.73 15.28
CA ASN A 169 -4.59 13.82 16.44
C ASN A 169 -3.80 14.45 17.61
N PRO A 170 -4.47 14.91 18.68
CA PRO A 170 -3.77 15.64 19.75
C PRO A 170 -2.98 14.75 20.71
N THR A 171 -2.88 13.44 20.45
CA THR A 171 -2.36 12.47 21.44
C THR A 171 -1.16 11.66 20.94
N ASN A 172 -1.35 10.71 20.02
CA ASN A 172 -0.29 9.79 19.57
C ASN A 172 0.25 10.08 18.16
N VAL A 173 -0.51 10.73 17.28
CA VAL A 173 -0.08 11.13 15.93
C VAL A 173 0.02 12.65 15.87
N LEU A 174 1.13 13.18 16.34
CA LEU A 174 1.39 14.62 16.48
C LEU A 174 2.08 15.19 15.24
N THR A 175 2.00 16.49 15.01
CA THR A 175 2.79 17.14 13.96
C THR A 175 4.27 17.18 14.35
N CYS A 176 5.17 17.35 13.37
CA CYS A 176 6.61 17.49 13.64
C CYS A 176 6.92 18.67 14.57
N VAL A 177 6.14 19.76 14.48
CA VAL A 177 6.24 20.93 15.36
C VAL A 177 5.90 20.54 16.80
N MET A 178 4.77 19.86 17.01
CA MET A 178 4.35 19.40 18.35
C MET A 178 5.33 18.40 18.95
N ARG A 179 5.93 17.53 18.13
CA ARG A 179 6.97 16.58 18.56
C ARG A 179 8.35 17.19 18.73
N LYS A 180 8.53 18.47 18.40
CA LYS A 180 9.82 19.19 18.46
C LYS A 180 10.93 18.44 17.73
N CYS A 181 10.63 17.88 16.56
CA CYS A 181 11.65 17.22 15.75
C CYS A 181 12.70 18.26 15.34
N ALA A 182 13.97 18.04 15.70
CA ALA A 182 15.04 18.98 15.41
C ALA A 182 15.18 19.19 13.87
N GLY A 183 15.00 20.42 13.40
CA GLY A 183 15.43 20.85 12.06
C GLY A 183 14.70 20.28 10.84
N GLN A 184 13.63 19.50 10.99
CA GLN A 184 12.96 18.85 9.86
C GLN A 184 11.90 19.71 9.15
N GLY A 185 11.93 21.03 9.36
CA GLY A 185 11.33 21.99 8.43
C GLY A 185 12.09 22.10 7.09
N ALA A 186 13.26 21.43 6.96
CA ALA A 186 14.21 21.62 5.86
C ALA A 186 14.54 20.34 5.05
N ALA A 187 13.59 19.40 4.93
CA ALA A 187 13.55 18.49 3.77
C ALA A 187 12.40 18.88 2.82
N ARG A 188 12.13 20.20 2.73
CA ARG A 188 11.47 20.77 1.56
C ARG A 188 12.49 20.68 0.41
N ASP A 189 12.05 20.12 -0.70
CA ASP A 189 12.83 19.73 -1.88
C ASP A 189 13.74 18.51 -1.75
N VAL A 190 13.12 17.33 -1.82
CA VAL A 190 13.36 16.59 -3.06
C VAL A 190 12.14 16.87 -3.91
N THR A 191 12.33 17.61 -5.00
CA THR A 191 11.37 17.70 -6.09
C THR A 191 10.98 16.26 -6.41
N ILE A 192 9.80 15.86 -5.95
CA ILE A 192 9.18 14.61 -6.36
C ILE A 192 8.95 14.86 -7.84
N GLY A 193 9.86 14.38 -8.70
CA GLY A 193 9.51 14.05 -10.06
C GLY A 193 8.23 13.26 -9.91
N GLN A 194 7.11 13.88 -10.32
CA GLN A 194 5.76 13.44 -10.01
C GLN A 194 5.73 11.93 -10.12
N VAL A 195 5.69 11.23 -8.98
CA VAL A 195 5.24 9.85 -9.03
C VAL A 195 3.83 10.02 -9.57
N PRO A 196 3.53 9.56 -10.79
CA PRO A 196 2.19 9.74 -11.34
C PRO A 196 1.24 9.24 -10.26
N PRO A 197 0.12 9.96 -10.01
CA PRO A 197 -0.82 9.55 -8.98
C PRO A 197 -1.05 8.06 -9.16
N MET A 198 -0.85 7.27 -8.10
CA MET A 198 -1.35 5.90 -8.08
C MET A 198 -2.81 6.05 -8.48
N GLN A 199 -3.11 5.73 -9.75
CA GLN A 199 -4.47 5.75 -10.24
C GLN A 199 -5.17 4.80 -9.30
N SER A 200 -6.12 5.35 -8.52
CA SER A 200 -7.03 4.55 -7.74
C SER A 200 -7.50 3.46 -8.68
N ALA A 201 -7.17 2.20 -8.37
CA ALA A 201 -7.49 1.07 -9.24
C ALA A 201 -8.95 1.27 -9.66
N ALA A 202 -9.18 1.41 -10.97
CA ALA A 202 -10.51 1.62 -11.49
C ALA A 202 -11.40 0.51 -10.90
N PRO A 203 -12.61 0.83 -10.43
CA PRO A 203 -13.52 -0.19 -9.91
C PRO A 203 -13.62 -1.31 -10.95
N LEU A 204 -13.28 -2.53 -10.53
CA LEU A 204 -13.37 -3.71 -11.36
C LEU A 204 -14.77 -3.74 -11.99
N PRO A 205 -14.88 -3.88 -13.33
CA PRO A 205 -16.18 -3.99 -13.96
C PRO A 205 -16.94 -5.15 -13.32
N SER A 206 -18.16 -4.87 -12.86
CA SER A 206 -19.07 -5.87 -12.32
C SER A 206 -19.22 -6.99 -13.36
N ARG A 207 -18.82 -8.20 -12.95
CA ARG A 207 -18.92 -9.41 -13.76
C ARG A 207 -20.40 -9.58 -14.18
N PRO A 208 -20.72 -9.67 -15.48
CA PRO A 208 -22.09 -9.89 -15.93
C PRO A 208 -22.60 -11.20 -15.34
N ALA A 209 -23.83 -11.18 -14.81
CA ALA A 209 -24.49 -12.36 -14.29
C ALA A 209 -24.57 -13.42 -15.38
N SER A 210 -23.97 -14.59 -15.14
CA SER A 210 -24.10 -15.74 -16.02
C SER A 210 -25.59 -16.11 -16.14
N ARG A 211 -26.15 -15.88 -17.32
CA ARG A 211 -27.48 -16.34 -17.71
C ARG A 211 -27.43 -17.87 -17.76
N MET A 212 -28.02 -18.52 -16.76
CA MET A 212 -28.33 -19.96 -16.83
C MET A 212 -29.40 -20.14 -17.92
N GLU A 213 -29.00 -20.69 -19.07
CA GLU A 213 -29.96 -21.31 -19.98
C GLU A 213 -30.32 -22.67 -19.39
N VAL A 214 -31.59 -22.79 -19.00
CA VAL A 214 -32.21 -24.06 -18.61
C VAL A 214 -32.74 -24.68 -19.90
N SER A 215 -32.18 -25.84 -20.25
CA SER A 215 -32.71 -26.72 -21.29
C SER A 215 -33.93 -27.49 -20.80
#